data_AF-A0A0B5BA34-F1
#
_entry.id   AF-A0A0B5BA34-F1
#
_cell.length_a   1.000
_cell.length_b   1.000
_cell.length_c   1.000
_cell.angle_alpha   90.00
_cell.angle_beta   90.00
_cell.angle_gamma   90.00
#
_symmetry.space_group_name_H-M   'P 1'
#
loop_
_entity.id
_entity.type
_entity.pdbx_description
1 polymer ?
#
loop_
_entity_poly.entity_id
_entity_poly.type
_entity_poly.pdbx_seq_one_letter_code
_entity_poly.pdbx_strand_id
1 'polypeptide(L)'
;MAIVLECINVIIPIATIIEHIGLDGFQQHLGQNDCHDDYLYRTGAMNQIDVQLIIEHWQKLGLKPTGKRDGELYWKDLCVVYSSQGSTRPCNWLEYDPEMNIVRYRGRNGAMRP
;
A
#
# COMPACT_ATOMS: atom_id res chain seq x y z
N MET A 1 3.97 -12.47 -6.55
CA MET A 1 2.67 -12.19 -7.20
C MET A 1 2.58 -10.70 -7.51
N ALA A 2 1.53 -10.24 -8.18
CA ALA A 2 1.36 -8.85 -8.59
C ALA A 2 -0.10 -8.43 -8.51
N ILE A 3 -0.34 -7.14 -8.27
CA ILE A 3 -1.67 -6.54 -8.23
C ILE A 3 -1.81 -5.54 -9.38
N VAL A 4 -2.90 -5.65 -10.13
CA VAL A 4 -3.27 -4.69 -11.18
C VAL A 4 -3.78 -3.40 -10.56
N LEU A 5 -3.34 -2.27 -11.11
CA LEU A 5 -3.74 -0.94 -10.66
C LEU A 5 -4.97 -0.44 -11.42
N GLU A 6 -5.83 0.30 -10.72
CA GLU A 6 -6.97 1.01 -11.31
C GLU A 6 -7.06 2.43 -10.73
N CYS A 7 -7.21 3.45 -11.58
CA CYS A 7 -7.29 4.85 -11.14
C CYS A 7 -6.21 5.24 -10.12
N ILE A 8 -6.56 5.38 -8.84
CA ILE A 8 -5.64 5.65 -7.72
C ILE A 8 -5.73 4.51 -6.72
N ASN A 9 -4.59 4.05 -6.23
CA ASN A 9 -4.49 2.83 -5.44
C ASN A 9 -3.73 3.12 -4.15
N VAL A 10 -4.29 2.70 -3.02
CA VAL A 10 -3.57 2.66 -1.75
C VAL A 10 -3.10 1.23 -1.53
N ILE A 11 -1.78 1.04 -1.56
CA ILE A 11 -1.13 -0.26 -1.44
C ILE A 11 -0.50 -0.39 -0.05
N ILE A 12 -0.72 -1.52 0.61
CA ILE A 12 -0.22 -1.79 1.96
C ILE A 12 0.30 -3.22 2.03
N PRO A 13 1.47 -3.50 2.63
CA PRO A 13 1.88 -4.87 2.89
C PRO A 13 0.93 -5.52 3.90
N ILE A 14 0.41 -6.71 3.59
CA ILE A 14 -0.52 -7.45 4.46
C ILE A 14 0.12 -7.72 5.83
N ALA A 15 1.42 -8.02 5.86
CA ALA A 15 2.17 -8.20 7.11
C ALA A 15 2.05 -6.96 8.03
N THR A 16 2.14 -5.75 7.47
CA THR A 16 1.95 -4.50 8.23
C THR A 16 0.52 -4.40 8.77
N ILE A 17 -0.49 -4.77 7.97
CA ILE A 17 -1.89 -4.73 8.45
C ILE A 17 -2.07 -5.71 9.62
N ILE A 18 -1.61 -6.95 9.46
CA ILE A 18 -1.72 -8.01 10.48
C ILE A 18 -0.98 -7.60 11.78
N GLU A 19 0.17 -6.95 11.68
CA GLU A 19 0.91 -6.44 12.86
C GLU A 19 0.08 -5.45 13.69
N HIS A 20 -0.80 -4.67 13.05
CA HIS A 20 -1.59 -3.62 13.70
C HIS A 20 -2.99 -4.06 14.12
N ILE A 21 -3.69 -4.86 13.31
CA ILE A 21 -5.10 -5.23 13.57
C ILE A 21 -5.33 -6.75 13.66
N GLY A 22 -4.28 -7.57 13.52
CA GLY A 22 -4.37 -9.02 13.54
C GLY A 22 -4.92 -9.63 12.25
N LEU A 23 -4.83 -10.95 12.14
CA LEU A 23 -5.33 -11.69 10.97
C LEU A 23 -6.85 -11.60 10.86
N ASP A 24 -7.57 -11.76 11.98
CA ASP A 24 -9.03 -11.67 12.00
C ASP A 24 -9.51 -10.27 11.60
N GLY A 25 -8.81 -9.24 12.09
CA GLY A 25 -9.09 -7.85 11.71
C GLY A 25 -8.86 -7.61 10.22
N PHE A 26 -7.79 -8.16 9.64
CA PHE A 26 -7.55 -8.09 8.19
C PHE A 26 -8.66 -8.78 7.39
N GLN A 27 -9.08 -9.98 7.78
CA GLN A 27 -10.15 -10.71 7.10
C GLN A 27 -11.50 -9.95 7.12
N GLN A 28 -11.82 -9.31 8.25
CA GLN A 28 -13.00 -8.46 8.37
C GLN A 28 -12.90 -7.17 7.54
N HIS A 29 -11.68 -6.74 7.22
CA HIS A 29 -11.41 -5.54 6.44
C HIS A 29 -11.51 -5.78 4.92
N LEU A 30 -11.50 -7.03 4.46
CA LEU A 30 -11.63 -7.34 3.03
C LEU A 30 -13.03 -6.94 2.52
N GLY A 31 -13.10 -5.79 1.85
CA GLY A 31 -14.29 -5.27 1.21
C GLY A 31 -14.46 -5.72 -0.24
N GLN A 32 -15.59 -5.38 -0.86
CA GLN A 32 -15.88 -5.74 -2.25
C GLN A 32 -14.96 -5.08 -3.30
N ASN A 33 -14.38 -3.92 -2.97
CA ASN A 33 -13.51 -3.17 -3.89
C ASN A 33 -12.02 -3.39 -3.62
N ASP A 34 -11.70 -4.30 -2.70
CA ASP A 34 -10.34 -4.58 -2.32
C ASP A 34 -9.77 -5.73 -3.13
N CYS A 35 -8.48 -5.64 -3.43
CA CYS A 35 -7.74 -6.71 -4.07
C CYS A 35 -6.50 -7.00 -3.23
N HIS A 36 -6.11 -8.25 -3.11
CA HIS A 36 -4.88 -8.61 -2.45
C HIS A 36 -4.21 -9.79 -3.15
N ASP A 37 -2.89 -9.88 -3.02
CA ASP A 37 -2.14 -11.10 -3.29
C ASP A 37 -1.63 -11.69 -1.97
N ASP A 38 -0.57 -12.51 -2.01
CA ASP A 38 0.02 -13.10 -0.79
C ASP A 38 0.75 -12.06 0.10
N TYR A 39 1.09 -10.88 -0.42
CA TYR A 39 1.95 -9.90 0.25
C TYR A 39 1.35 -8.51 0.36
N LEU A 40 0.54 -8.11 -0.60
CA LEU A 40 0.01 -6.76 -0.77
C LEU A 40 -1.51 -6.78 -0.69
N TYR A 41 -2.04 -5.75 -0.05
CA TYR A 41 -3.43 -5.37 -0.07
C TYR A 41 -3.56 -4.04 -0.83
N ARG A 42 -4.62 -3.90 -1.61
CA ARG A 42 -4.96 -2.74 -2.42
C ARG A 42 -6.41 -2.34 -2.18
N THR A 43 -6.60 -1.07 -1.86
CA THR A 43 -7.90 -0.38 -1.97
C THR A 43 -7.84 0.61 -3.12
N GLY A 44 -8.84 0.56 -4.01
CA GLY A 44 -9.00 1.53 -5.10
C GLY A 44 -9.71 2.81 -4.66
N ALA A 45 -9.38 3.94 -5.30
CA ALA A 45 -9.98 5.24 -5.09
C ALA A 45 -10.17 5.98 -6.43
N MET A 46 -11.27 6.71 -6.56
CA MET A 46 -11.58 7.46 -7.79
C MET A 46 -11.08 8.91 -7.74
N ASN A 47 -10.88 9.47 -6.56
CA ASN A 47 -10.48 10.86 -6.38
C ASN A 47 -9.55 11.04 -5.16
N GLN A 48 -8.96 12.24 -5.03
CA GLN A 48 -8.00 12.55 -3.95
C GLN A 48 -8.63 12.57 -2.54
N ILE A 49 -9.90 12.95 -2.44
CA ILE A 49 -10.62 12.99 -1.16
C ILE A 49 -10.76 11.56 -0.63
N ASP A 50 -11.14 10.61 -1.49
CA ASP A 50 -11.25 9.20 -1.13
C ASP A 50 -9.89 8.64 -0.67
N VAL A 51 -8.81 8.97 -1.39
CA VAL A 51 -7.44 8.58 -1.00
C VAL A 51 -7.10 9.09 0.39
N GLN A 52 -7.39 10.36 0.67
CA GLN A 52 -7.12 10.96 1.97
C GLN A 52 -7.91 10.27 3.09
N LEU A 53 -9.19 9.95 2.86
CA LEU A 53 -10.03 9.22 3.81
C LEU A 53 -9.49 7.80 4.08
N ILE A 54 -9.01 7.09 3.05
CA ILE A 54 -8.40 5.77 3.20
C ILE A 54 -7.11 5.88 4.04
N ILE A 55 -6.25 6.86 3.75
CA ILE A 55 -5.02 7.08 4.52
C ILE A 55 -5.34 7.37 5.98
N GLU A 56 -6.28 8.27 6.25
CA GLU A 56 -6.70 8.63 7.61
C GLU A 56 -7.31 7.44 8.35
N HIS A 57 -8.05 6.57 7.65
CA HIS A 57 -8.56 5.34 8.23
C HIS A 57 -7.43 4.44 8.73
N TRP A 58 -6.44 4.16 7.88
CA TRP A 58 -5.28 3.34 8.26
C TRP A 58 -4.41 4.00 9.34
N GLN A 59 -4.31 5.33 9.35
CA GLN A 59 -3.65 6.06 10.43
C GLN A 59 -4.34 5.87 11.78
N LYS A 60 -5.68 5.88 11.82
CA LYS A 60 -6.45 5.62 13.05
C LYS A 60 -6.24 4.19 13.57
N LEU A 61 -5.94 3.24 12.67
CA LEU A 61 -5.57 1.87 13.00
C LEU A 61 -4.08 1.71 13.39
N GLY A 62 -3.30 2.80 13.37
CA GLY A 62 -1.94 2.85 13.88
C GLY A 62 -0.83 2.81 12.83
N LEU A 63 -1.16 2.69 11.54
CA LEU A 63 -0.17 2.74 10.47
C LEU A 63 0.44 4.15 10.36
N LYS A 64 1.70 4.25 9.94
CA LYS A 64 2.39 5.52 9.69
C LYS A 64 2.62 5.67 8.18
N PRO A 65 1.76 6.42 7.46
CA PRO A 65 1.78 6.47 6.01
C PRO A 65 3.12 6.94 5.46
N THR A 66 3.65 8.03 6.02
CA THR A 66 4.90 8.63 5.57
C THR A 66 5.97 8.58 6.65
N GLY A 67 7.22 8.54 6.20
CA GLY A 67 8.40 8.81 7.01
C GLY A 67 9.22 9.93 6.38
N LYS A 68 10.21 10.43 7.12
CA LYS A 68 11.18 11.41 6.62
C LYS A 68 12.57 10.80 6.66
N ARG A 69 13.32 10.88 5.56
CA ARG A 69 14.71 10.42 5.45
C ARG A 69 15.48 11.45 4.64
N ASP A 70 16.62 11.91 5.17
CA ASP A 70 17.51 12.88 4.51
C ASP A 70 16.77 14.15 4.03
N GLY A 71 15.76 14.59 4.79
CA GLY A 71 14.95 15.77 4.45
C GLY A 71 13.72 15.47 3.57
N GLU A 72 13.67 14.32 2.90
CA GLU A 72 12.61 13.95 1.97
C GLU A 72 11.53 13.05 2.61
N LEU A 73 10.29 13.26 2.20
CA LEU A 73 9.15 12.44 2.61
C LEU A 73 9.03 11.22 1.70
N TYR A 74 8.99 10.04 2.31
CA TYR A 74 8.79 8.76 1.62
C TYR A 74 7.55 8.05 2.15
N TRP A 75 6.99 7.15 1.35
CA TRP A 75 5.92 6.26 1.76
C TRP A 75 6.48 5.11 2.60
N LYS A 76 6.01 4.99 3.85
CA LYS A 76 6.53 4.05 4.85
C LYS A 76 5.64 2.82 4.97
N ASP A 77 4.46 2.96 5.58
CA ASP A 77 3.58 1.80 5.85
C ASP A 77 2.59 1.50 4.73
N LEU A 78 2.29 2.51 3.91
CA LEU A 78 1.45 2.39 2.71
C LEU A 78 2.04 3.24 1.59
N CYS A 79 1.66 2.95 0.34
CA CYS A 79 2.03 3.73 -0.84
C CYS A 79 0.81 4.09 -1.67
N VAL A 80 0.72 5.36 -2.06
CA VAL A 80 -0.28 5.82 -3.03
C VAL A 80 0.31 5.71 -4.43
N VAL A 81 -0.35 4.94 -5.28
CA VAL A 81 0.09 4.63 -6.64
C VAL A 81 -1.01 4.97 -7.63
N TYR A 82 -0.67 5.79 -8.62
CA TYR A 82 -1.56 6.16 -9.70
C TYR A 82 -1.33 5.21 -10.86
N SER A 83 -2.42 4.68 -11.39
CA SER A 83 -2.40 3.92 -12.64
C SER A 83 -1.68 4.74 -13.71
N SER A 84 -0.77 4.10 -14.45
CA SER A 84 0.02 4.71 -15.53
C SER A 84 1.00 5.83 -15.09
N GLN A 85 1.15 6.13 -13.80
CA GLN A 85 2.11 7.15 -13.30
C GLN A 85 3.03 6.64 -12.20
N GLY A 86 2.62 5.63 -11.43
CA GLY A 86 3.39 5.07 -10.32
C GLY A 86 3.19 5.83 -9.00
N SER A 87 4.13 5.68 -8.07
CA SER A 87 4.01 6.22 -6.72
C SER A 87 4.31 7.72 -6.65
N THR A 88 3.48 8.48 -5.93
CA THR A 88 3.66 9.94 -5.78
C THR A 88 4.84 10.36 -4.92
N ARG A 89 5.38 9.44 -4.11
CA ARG A 89 6.56 9.62 -3.27
C ARG A 89 7.38 8.34 -3.33
N PRO A 90 8.69 8.39 -3.00
CA PRO A 90 9.51 7.19 -2.95
C PRO A 90 8.87 6.10 -2.09
N CYS A 91 8.73 4.90 -2.66
CA CYS A 91 8.17 3.73 -2.00
C CYS A 91 9.16 2.56 -2.17
N ASN A 92 10.05 2.37 -1.20
CA ASN A 92 11.23 1.53 -1.38
C ASN A 92 10.94 0.02 -1.46
N TRP A 93 9.80 -0.41 -0.94
CA TRP A 93 9.40 -1.82 -0.84
C TRP A 93 8.39 -2.26 -1.90
N LEU A 94 7.97 -1.33 -2.78
CA LEU A 94 7.05 -1.60 -3.87
C LEU A 94 7.75 -1.39 -5.20
N GLU A 95 7.55 -2.32 -6.11
CA GLU A 95 7.98 -2.21 -7.50
C GLU A 95 6.75 -1.96 -8.37
N TYR A 96 6.83 -0.96 -9.25
CA TYR A 96 5.77 -0.64 -10.22
C TYR A 96 6.26 -0.95 -11.63
N ASP A 97 5.43 -1.66 -12.38
CA ASP A 97 5.65 -2.05 -13.76
C ASP A 97 4.68 -1.26 -14.66
N PRO A 98 5.16 -0.26 -15.39
CA PRO A 98 4.30 0.62 -16.18
C PRO A 98 3.76 -0.04 -17.46
N GLU A 99 4.41 -1.07 -17.98
CA GLU A 99 3.96 -1.74 -19.21
C GLU A 99 2.73 -2.61 -18.93
N MET A 100 2.73 -3.30 -17.79
CA MET A 100 1.61 -4.13 -17.34
C MET A 100 0.64 -3.41 -16.40
N ASN A 101 0.99 -2.20 -15.96
CA ASN A 101 0.23 -1.41 -14.97
C ASN A 101 -0.06 -2.19 -13.69
N ILE A 102 0.98 -2.82 -13.15
CA ILE A 102 0.90 -3.67 -11.96
C ILE A 102 1.95 -3.27 -10.93
N VAL A 103 1.72 -3.66 -9.67
CA VAL A 103 2.69 -3.52 -8.59
C VAL A 103 3.05 -4.86 -7.97
N ARG A 104 4.28 -4.98 -7.51
CA ARG A 104 4.84 -6.17 -6.85
C ARG A 104 5.52 -5.79 -5.55
N TYR A 105 5.46 -6.68 -4.57
CA TYR A 105 6.22 -6.51 -3.34
C TYR A 105 7.70 -6.80 -3.60
N ARG A 106 8.55 -5.79 -3.42
CA ARG A 106 10.01 -5.89 -3.57
C ARG A 106 10.70 -6.35 -2.30
N GLY A 107 10.03 -6.24 -1.16
CA GLY A 107 10.60 -6.47 0.17
C GLY A 107 11.04 -5.18 0.84
N ARG A 108 10.89 -5.11 2.16
CA ARG A 108 11.52 -4.07 2.98
C ARG A 108 12.96 -4.47 3.22
N ASN A 109 13.93 -3.67 2.77
CA ASN A 109 15.34 -3.82 3.16
C ASN A 109 15.41 -3.83 4.69
N GLY A 110 15.52 -5.01 5.29
CA GLY A 110 15.40 -5.23 6.73
C GLY A 110 14.65 -6.49 7.15
N ALA A 111 13.91 -7.17 6.28
CA ALA A 111 13.32 -8.47 6.57
C ALA A 111 13.72 -9.50 5.52
N MET A 112 14.95 -10.00 5.65
CA MET A 112 15.25 -11.36 5.22
C MET A 112 14.40 -12.27 6.11
N ARG A 113 13.38 -12.92 5.53
CA ARG A 113 12.78 -14.08 6.17
C ARG A 113 13.46 -15.34 5.61
N PRO A 114 13.71 -16.33 6.49
CA PRO A 114 14.54 -17.50 6.23
C PRO A 114 14.01 -18.41 5.13
#